data_AF-A0A7S0RVL5-F1
#
_entry.id   AF-A0A7S0RVL5-F1
#
_cell.length_a   1.000
_cell.length_b   1.000
_cell.length_c   1.000
_cell.angle_alpha   90.00
_cell.angle_beta   90.00
_cell.angle_gamma   90.00
#
_symmetry.space_group_name_H-M   'P 1'
#
loop_
_entity.id
_entity.type
_entity.pdbx_description
1 polymer ?
#
loop_
_entity_poly.entity_id
_entity_poly.type
_entity_poly.pdbx_seq_one_letter_code
_entity_poly.pdbx_strand_id
1 'polypeptide(L)'
;GDGEAPIPSLFWAAGFSFSRSELFQEVPYNNRLPYLFFGEETDMLLRMWTRGWDVYAPPEPVLFHQWERPARAHVFADEAPPDPAVKQRSQLHVLKLAGAASDEGGAAPDDAVKGAAEPSDRAAVYGLGKARTLEEFCRHCDVDFRLRRIGERGKYGGQTASAFLSDDHNI
;
A
#
# COMPACT_ATOMS: atom_id res chain seq x y z
N GLY A 1 14.63 22.99 20.04
CA GLY A 1 15.97 22.66 19.52
C GLY A 1 15.73 21.98 18.20
N ASP A 2 16.34 22.48 17.14
CA ASP A 2 16.57 21.89 15.82
C ASP A 2 15.63 20.72 15.48
N GLY A 3 14.41 21.04 15.03
CA GLY A 3 13.40 20.05 14.69
C GLY A 3 13.97 18.97 13.77
N GLU A 4 14.00 17.74 14.26
CA GLU A 4 14.71 16.62 13.66
C GLU A 4 14.27 16.38 12.21
N ALA A 5 15.23 16.03 11.35
CA ALA A 5 14.96 15.78 9.94
C ALA A 5 13.92 14.65 9.77
N PRO A 6 13.11 14.67 8.69
CA PRO A 6 12.17 13.58 8.40
C PRO A 6 12.85 12.22 8.40
N ILE A 7 12.23 11.23 9.04
CA ILE A 7 12.78 9.88 9.16
C ILE A 7 12.40 9.09 7.91
N PRO A 8 13.37 8.55 7.13
CA PRO A 8 13.04 7.66 6.01
C PRO A 8 12.22 6.46 6.47
N SER A 9 11.11 6.18 5.80
CA SER A 9 10.22 5.06 6.10
C SER A 9 10.22 4.05 4.97
N LEU A 10 10.21 2.76 5.30
CA LEU A 10 10.14 1.68 4.31
C LEU A 10 8.72 1.45 3.79
N PHE A 11 7.73 1.84 4.59
CA PHE A 11 6.32 1.62 4.34
C PHE A 11 5.54 2.92 4.45
N TRP A 12 4.41 2.95 3.76
CA TRP A 12 3.49 4.08 3.74
C TRP A 12 2.17 3.65 4.37
N ALA A 13 1.58 4.55 5.16
CA ALA A 13 0.27 4.35 5.77
C ALA A 13 -0.71 5.40 5.22
N ALA A 14 -1.86 4.95 4.73
CA ALA A 14 -2.85 5.82 4.10
C ALA A 14 -3.56 6.73 5.12
N GLY A 15 -3.73 6.25 6.36
CA GLY A 15 -4.57 6.87 7.37
C GLY A 15 -4.19 8.30 7.76
N PHE A 16 -2.92 8.69 7.60
CA PHE A 16 -2.45 10.06 7.74
C PHE A 16 -1.19 10.27 6.90
N SER A 17 -1.34 10.88 5.73
CA SER A 17 -0.23 11.22 4.86
C SER A 17 -0.50 12.51 4.07
N PHE A 18 0.58 13.14 3.63
CA PHE A 18 0.54 14.33 2.78
C PHE A 18 1.65 14.22 1.74
N SER A 19 1.42 14.82 0.58
CA SER A 19 2.35 14.83 -0.54
C SER A 19 2.08 16.05 -1.40
N ARG A 20 2.91 16.26 -2.42
CA ARG A 20 2.58 17.22 -3.48
C ARG A 20 1.43 16.67 -4.33
N SER A 21 0.62 17.57 -4.90
CA SER A 21 -0.56 17.20 -5.68
C SER A 21 -0.26 16.31 -6.89
N GLU A 22 0.95 16.38 -7.42
CA GLU A 22 1.47 15.60 -8.54
C GLU A 22 1.37 14.09 -8.26
N LEU A 23 1.46 13.67 -6.99
CA LEU A 23 1.29 12.28 -6.61
C LEU A 23 -0.04 11.71 -7.10
N PHE A 24 -1.13 12.47 -7.01
CA PHE A 24 -2.46 12.02 -7.44
C PHE A 24 -2.59 11.91 -8.95
N GLN A 25 -1.76 12.65 -9.70
CA GLN A 25 -1.73 12.57 -11.16
C GLN A 25 -0.89 11.37 -11.63
N GLU A 26 0.22 11.09 -10.95
CA GLU A 26 1.14 10.01 -11.29
C GLU A 26 0.71 8.63 -10.76
N VAL A 27 0.10 8.63 -9.56
CA VAL A 27 -0.27 7.44 -8.78
C VAL A 27 -1.69 7.61 -8.23
N PRO A 28 -2.72 7.74 -9.09
CA PRO A 28 -4.09 7.75 -8.63
C PRO A 28 -4.43 6.41 -7.96
N TYR A 29 -5.39 6.47 -7.03
CA TYR A 29 -6.02 5.27 -6.49
C TYR A 29 -6.59 4.39 -7.60
N ASN A 30 -6.34 3.09 -7.51
CA ASN A 30 -6.80 2.14 -8.52
C ASN A 30 -8.28 1.80 -8.31
N ASN A 31 -9.16 2.44 -9.09
CA ASN A 31 -10.60 2.20 -9.06
C ASN A 31 -11.02 0.79 -9.52
N ARG A 32 -10.07 -0.03 -9.99
CA ARG A 32 -10.28 -1.42 -10.40
C ARG A 32 -10.01 -2.42 -9.26
N LEU A 33 -9.79 -1.95 -8.03
CA LEU A 33 -9.57 -2.82 -6.86
C LEU A 33 -10.72 -2.73 -5.86
N PRO A 34 -11.97 -3.02 -6.26
CA PRO A 34 -13.11 -2.98 -5.35
C PRO A 34 -12.89 -3.96 -4.20
N TYR A 35 -13.34 -3.55 -3.01
CA TYR A 35 -13.32 -4.35 -1.77
C TYR A 35 -11.92 -4.79 -1.30
N LEU A 36 -10.87 -4.12 -1.78
CA LEU A 36 -9.50 -4.29 -1.31
C LEU A 36 -9.22 -3.35 -0.15
N PHE A 37 -9.42 -3.83 1.07
CA PHE A 37 -9.01 -3.11 2.27
C PHE A 37 -7.53 -3.39 2.59
N PHE A 38 -7.19 -4.66 2.85
CA PHE A 38 -5.80 -5.08 3.02
C PHE A 38 -5.13 -5.31 1.65
N GLY A 39 -4.20 -4.42 1.30
CA GLY A 39 -3.42 -4.47 0.07
C GLY A 39 -3.37 -3.16 -0.69
N GLU A 40 -4.29 -2.22 -0.44
CA GLU A 40 -4.31 -0.90 -1.07
C GLU A 40 -3.02 -0.11 -0.78
N GLU A 41 -2.55 -0.11 0.48
CA GLU A 41 -1.31 0.57 0.85
C GLU A 41 -0.10 -0.03 0.12
N THR A 42 -0.09 -1.34 -0.11
CA THR A 42 0.97 -2.02 -0.87
C THR A 42 0.91 -1.68 -2.36
N ASP A 43 -0.28 -1.66 -2.96
CA ASP A 43 -0.49 -1.23 -4.35
C ASP A 43 0.01 0.20 -4.57
N MET A 44 -0.43 1.12 -3.72
CA MET A 44 0.01 2.52 -3.75
C MET A 44 1.52 2.60 -3.58
N LEU A 45 2.08 2.02 -2.52
CA LEU A 45 3.51 2.11 -2.21
C LEU A 45 4.40 1.58 -3.34
N LEU A 46 4.07 0.43 -3.91
CA LEU A 46 4.80 -0.12 -5.06
C LEU A 46 4.84 0.87 -6.23
N ARG A 47 3.68 1.47 -6.56
CA ARG A 47 3.57 2.40 -7.69
C ARG A 47 4.23 3.74 -7.42
N MET A 48 4.13 4.27 -6.20
CA MET A 48 4.82 5.48 -5.73
C MET A 48 6.33 5.29 -5.80
N TRP A 49 6.83 4.24 -5.17
CA TRP A 49 8.26 4.01 -5.03
C TRP A 49 8.91 3.75 -6.39
N THR A 50 8.33 2.91 -7.23
CA THR A 50 8.87 2.65 -8.59
C THR A 50 8.82 3.87 -9.53
N ARG A 51 8.09 4.94 -9.17
CA ARG A 51 8.09 6.25 -9.85
C ARG A 51 9.04 7.29 -9.25
N GLY A 52 9.75 6.95 -8.19
CA GLY A 52 10.74 7.85 -7.59
C GLY A 52 10.25 8.62 -6.36
N TRP A 53 9.07 8.33 -5.83
CA TRP A 53 8.59 8.92 -4.58
C TRP A 53 9.21 8.26 -3.36
N ASP A 54 9.77 9.05 -2.47
CA ASP A 54 10.30 8.59 -1.19
C ASP A 54 9.26 8.79 -0.08
N VAL A 55 9.29 7.90 0.91
CA VAL A 55 8.37 7.93 2.05
C VAL A 55 9.13 8.32 3.30
N TYR A 56 8.55 9.25 4.06
CA TYR A 56 9.10 9.73 5.31
C TYR A 56 8.03 9.72 6.39
N ALA A 57 8.46 9.51 7.63
CA ALA A 57 7.67 9.70 8.83
C ALA A 57 8.11 10.97 9.56
N PRO A 58 7.20 11.66 10.28
CA PRO A 58 7.59 12.71 11.20
C PRO A 58 8.49 12.15 12.31
N PRO A 59 9.46 12.92 12.82
CA PRO A 59 10.35 12.47 13.89
C PRO A 59 9.62 12.27 15.23
N GLU A 60 8.46 12.89 15.39
CA GLU A 60 7.63 12.82 16.58
C GLU A 60 6.22 12.32 16.25
N PRO A 61 5.53 11.63 17.19
CA PRO A 61 4.14 11.24 17.02
C PRO A 61 3.23 12.47 16.91
N VAL A 62 2.64 12.69 15.73
CA VAL A 62 1.74 13.83 15.47
C VAL A 62 0.29 13.49 15.84
N LEU A 63 -0.12 12.23 15.68
CA LEU A 63 -1.47 11.76 16.00
C LEU A 63 -1.50 10.27 16.32
N PHE A 64 -2.64 9.83 16.87
CA PHE A 64 -2.91 8.42 17.18
C PHE A 64 -4.12 7.93 16.40
N HIS A 65 -4.05 6.70 15.90
CA HIS A 65 -5.18 6.04 15.26
C HIS A 65 -5.96 5.21 16.28
N GLN A 66 -7.24 5.54 16.49
CA GLN A 66 -8.14 4.71 17.29
C GLN A 66 -8.65 3.52 16.47
N TRP A 67 -8.00 2.37 16.63
CA TRP A 67 -8.31 1.11 15.96
C TRP A 67 -9.65 0.51 16.41
N GLU A 68 -9.88 0.44 17.71
CA GLU A 68 -11.10 -0.14 18.25
C GLU A 68 -12.21 0.91 18.37
N ARG A 69 -13.39 0.58 17.82
CA ARG A 69 -14.57 1.44 17.86
C ARG A 69 -15.80 0.64 18.27
N PRO A 70 -15.87 0.15 19.53
CA PRO A 70 -16.91 -0.78 19.97
C PRO A 70 -18.35 -0.23 19.87
N ALA A 71 -18.52 1.10 19.76
CA ALA A 71 -19.83 1.76 19.84
C ALA A 71 -20.30 2.47 18.56
N ARG A 72 -19.59 2.36 17.43
CA ARG A 72 -20.00 3.00 16.15
C ARG A 72 -20.10 1.97 15.04
N ALA A 73 -21.23 2.00 14.31
CA ALA A 73 -21.39 1.21 13.10
C ALA A 73 -20.24 1.54 12.12
N HIS A 74 -19.67 0.51 11.51
CA HIS A 74 -18.71 0.70 10.42
C HIS A 74 -19.38 1.49 9.29
N VAL A 75 -18.63 2.35 8.61
CA VAL A 75 -19.13 3.16 7.48
C VAL A 75 -19.73 2.28 6.36
N PHE A 76 -19.39 0.99 6.34
CA PHE A 76 -19.85 -0.02 5.38
C PHE A 76 -20.80 -1.06 6.00
N ALA A 77 -21.31 -0.83 7.22
CA ALA A 77 -22.15 -1.80 7.92
C ALA A 77 -23.46 -2.13 7.18
N ASP A 78 -23.93 -1.19 6.34
CA ASP A 78 -25.14 -1.33 5.54
C ASP A 78 -24.87 -1.82 4.10
N GLU A 79 -23.60 -2.05 3.73
CA GLU A 79 -23.25 -2.59 2.41
C GLU A 79 -23.35 -4.12 2.42
N ALA A 80 -23.91 -4.69 1.35
CA ALA A 80 -23.89 -6.13 1.15
C ALA A 80 -22.44 -6.63 1.15
N PRO A 81 -22.16 -7.79 1.79
CA PRO A 81 -20.80 -8.32 1.80
C PRO A 81 -20.33 -8.52 0.36
N PRO A 82 -19.07 -8.17 0.06
CA PRO A 82 -18.57 -8.22 -1.31
C PRO A 82 -18.53 -9.65 -1.83
N ASP A 83 -18.78 -9.82 -3.13
CA ASP A 83 -18.55 -11.09 -3.82
C ASP A 83 -17.10 -11.54 -3.56
N PRO A 84 -16.88 -12.72 -2.92
CA PRO A 84 -15.55 -13.22 -2.62
C PRO A 84 -14.64 -13.30 -3.85
N ALA A 85 -15.20 -13.59 -5.03
CA ALA A 85 -14.44 -13.65 -6.27
C ALA A 85 -13.95 -12.27 -6.71
N VAL A 86 -14.73 -11.21 -6.48
CA VAL A 86 -14.31 -9.82 -6.75
C VAL A 86 -13.14 -9.44 -5.85
N LYS A 87 -13.28 -9.68 -4.53
CA LYS A 87 -12.21 -9.41 -3.55
C LYS A 87 -10.93 -10.17 -3.89
N GLN A 88 -11.05 -11.46 -4.22
CA GLN A 88 -9.92 -12.30 -4.59
C GLN A 88 -9.20 -11.78 -5.84
N ARG A 89 -9.92 -11.29 -6.85
CA ARG A 89 -9.31 -10.68 -8.04
C ARG A 89 -8.52 -9.42 -7.69
N SER A 90 -9.06 -8.54 -6.84
CA SER A 90 -8.35 -7.34 -6.38
C SER A 90 -7.06 -7.71 -5.63
N GLN A 91 -7.11 -8.73 -4.76
CA GLN A 91 -5.92 -9.21 -4.04
C GLN A 91 -4.89 -9.84 -4.99
N LEU A 92 -5.33 -10.64 -5.97
CA LEU A 92 -4.45 -11.23 -6.97
C LEU A 92 -3.75 -10.16 -7.82
N HIS A 93 -4.42 -9.05 -8.15
CA HIS A 93 -3.79 -7.94 -8.85
C HIS A 93 -2.58 -7.39 -8.07
N VAL A 94 -2.74 -7.12 -6.78
CA VAL A 94 -1.64 -6.63 -5.94
C VAL A 94 -0.52 -7.65 -5.83
N LEU A 95 -0.86 -8.93 -5.69
CA LEU A 95 0.15 -10.01 -5.66
C LEU A 95 0.93 -10.10 -6.97
N LYS A 96 0.28 -9.91 -8.12
CA LYS A 96 0.97 -9.84 -9.43
C LYS A 96 1.87 -8.62 -9.53
N LEU A 97 1.37 -7.45 -9.12
CA LEU A 97 2.15 -6.22 -9.10
C LEU A 97 3.40 -6.32 -8.21
N ALA A 98 3.28 -7.04 -7.09
CA ALA A 98 4.38 -7.35 -6.17
C ALA A 98 5.29 -8.50 -6.63
N GLY A 99 5.02 -9.13 -7.79
CA GLY A 99 5.78 -10.29 -8.29
C GLY A 99 5.60 -11.59 -7.50
N ALA A 100 4.54 -11.68 -6.69
CA ALA A 100 4.21 -12.82 -5.84
C ALA A 100 3.26 -13.84 -6.49
N ALA A 101 2.61 -13.47 -7.60
CA ALA A 101 1.74 -14.34 -8.37
C ALA A 101 2.11 -14.27 -9.86
N SER A 102 1.97 -15.40 -10.56
CA SER A 102 2.15 -15.48 -12.01
C SER A 102 0.99 -14.84 -12.77
N ASP A 103 1.22 -14.49 -14.03
CA ASP A 103 0.18 -13.92 -14.90
C ASP A 103 -1.00 -14.85 -15.16
N GLU A 104 -0.81 -16.16 -14.97
CA GLU A 104 -1.87 -17.14 -15.06
C GLU A 104 -2.89 -16.98 -13.91
N GLY A 105 -4.10 -16.51 -14.23
CA GLY A 105 -5.25 -16.58 -13.32
C GLY A 105 -5.79 -15.27 -12.75
N GLY A 106 -5.61 -14.13 -13.43
CA GLY A 106 -6.24 -12.89 -12.97
C GLY A 106 -6.14 -11.77 -13.98
N ALA A 107 -7.08 -11.71 -14.92
CA ALA A 107 -7.31 -10.46 -15.64
C ALA A 107 -7.61 -9.38 -14.60
N ALA A 108 -7.05 -8.18 -14.78
CA ALA A 108 -7.59 -6.99 -14.12
C ALA A 108 -9.10 -6.95 -14.39
N PRO A 109 -9.94 -6.51 -13.46
CA PRO A 109 -11.37 -6.44 -13.70
C PRO A 109 -11.64 -5.32 -14.72
N ASP A 110 -11.49 -5.63 -16.01
CA ASP A 110 -11.67 -4.68 -17.09
C ASP A 110 -12.86 -5.00 -18.01
N ASP A 111 -13.70 -5.98 -17.66
CA ASP A 111 -14.91 -6.27 -18.45
C ASP A 111 -16.23 -6.03 -17.70
N ALA A 112 -16.20 -5.65 -16.40
CA ALA A 112 -17.42 -5.56 -15.59
C ALA A 112 -17.85 -4.14 -15.20
N VAL A 113 -17.00 -3.12 -15.34
CA VAL A 113 -17.47 -1.72 -15.31
C VAL A 113 -17.88 -1.35 -16.73
N LYS A 114 -19.12 -1.69 -17.10
CA LYS A 114 -19.74 -1.19 -18.34
C LYS A 114 -19.76 0.34 -18.28
N GLY A 115 -18.87 1.01 -18.99
CA GLY A 115 -19.00 2.47 -19.15
C GLY A 115 -17.82 3.27 -19.70
N ALA A 116 -16.58 2.77 -19.69
CA ALA A 116 -15.49 3.54 -20.29
C ALA A 116 -14.40 2.63 -20.83
N ALA A 117 -14.29 2.56 -22.15
CA ALA A 117 -13.01 2.25 -22.78
C ALA A 117 -12.07 3.40 -22.43
N GLU A 118 -11.28 3.24 -21.38
CA GLU A 118 -10.30 4.26 -20.99
C GLU A 118 -9.12 4.23 -21.97
N PRO A 119 -8.52 5.38 -22.31
CA PRO A 119 -7.34 5.44 -23.16
C PRO A 119 -6.24 4.53 -22.61
N SER A 120 -5.53 3.85 -23.51
CA SER A 120 -4.43 2.91 -23.20
C SER A 120 -3.40 3.44 -22.19
N ASP A 121 -3.26 4.77 -22.10
CA ASP A 121 -2.35 5.44 -21.16
C ASP A 121 -2.75 5.26 -19.69
N ARG A 122 -4.04 5.16 -19.34
CA ARG A 122 -4.45 5.02 -17.93
C ARG A 122 -4.24 3.61 -17.38
N ALA A 123 -4.27 2.58 -18.22
CA ALA A 123 -3.86 1.24 -17.81
C ALA A 123 -2.38 1.21 -17.40
N ALA A 124 -1.52 1.99 -18.07
CA ALA A 124 -0.12 2.14 -17.70
C ALA A 124 0.07 2.87 -16.36
N VAL A 125 -0.85 3.77 -15.99
CA VAL A 125 -0.81 4.51 -14.71
C VAL A 125 -0.99 3.58 -13.49
N TYR A 126 -1.67 2.43 -13.65
CA TYR A 126 -1.81 1.43 -12.58
C TYR A 126 -0.69 0.38 -12.56
N GLY A 127 0.27 0.45 -13.48
CA GLY A 127 1.47 -0.38 -13.46
C GLY A 127 2.59 0.20 -12.58
N LEU A 128 3.67 -0.57 -12.44
CA LEU A 128 4.91 -0.08 -11.83
C LEU A 128 5.54 1.05 -12.66
N GLY A 129 6.20 1.98 -11.98
CA GLY A 129 7.03 3.00 -12.60
C GLY A 129 8.35 2.42 -13.14
N LYS A 130 9.15 3.30 -13.74
CA LYS A 130 10.43 2.96 -14.38
C LYS A 130 11.64 3.60 -13.72
N ALA A 131 11.45 4.42 -12.69
CA ALA A 131 12.54 5.11 -12.01
C ALA A 131 13.34 4.15 -11.12
N ARG A 132 12.64 3.18 -10.52
CA ARG A 132 13.23 2.12 -9.69
C ARG A 132 12.49 0.81 -9.93
N THR A 133 13.20 -0.31 -9.82
CA THR A 133 12.68 -1.66 -10.12
C THR A 133 11.98 -2.30 -8.93
N LEU A 134 11.15 -3.31 -9.19
CA LEU A 134 10.55 -4.13 -8.13
C LEU A 134 11.60 -4.83 -7.26
N GLU A 135 12.70 -5.29 -7.86
CA GLU A 135 13.78 -5.94 -7.11
C GLU A 135 14.44 -4.96 -6.12
N GLU A 136 14.70 -3.73 -6.56
CA GLU A 136 15.23 -2.69 -5.68
C GLU A 136 14.23 -2.32 -4.59
N PHE A 137 12.92 -2.34 -4.87
CA PHE A 137 11.89 -2.14 -3.84
C PHE A 137 11.94 -3.24 -2.78
N CYS A 138 11.93 -4.51 -3.19
CA CYS A 138 12.04 -5.66 -2.27
C CYS A 138 13.27 -5.57 -1.38
N ARG A 139 14.43 -5.19 -1.95
CA ARG A 139 15.66 -4.93 -1.19
C ARG A 139 15.52 -3.72 -0.27
N HIS A 140 14.88 -2.66 -0.73
CA HIS A 140 14.67 -1.44 0.04
C HIS A 140 13.76 -1.65 1.25
N CYS A 141 12.69 -2.45 1.14
CA CYS A 141 11.78 -2.72 2.25
C CYS A 141 12.12 -4.00 3.02
N ASP A 142 13.11 -4.78 2.55
CA ASP A 142 13.53 -6.06 3.15
C ASP A 142 12.37 -7.08 3.21
N VAL A 143 11.62 -7.15 2.11
CA VAL A 143 10.49 -8.08 1.91
C VAL A 143 10.68 -8.83 0.59
N ASP A 144 10.63 -10.16 0.64
CA ASP A 144 10.51 -11.02 -0.54
C ASP A 144 9.06 -11.48 -0.67
N PHE A 145 8.30 -10.81 -1.52
CA PHE A 145 6.88 -11.11 -1.74
C PHE A 145 6.66 -12.49 -2.36
N ARG A 146 7.60 -12.96 -3.19
CA ARG A 146 7.51 -14.26 -3.88
C ARG A 146 7.73 -15.42 -2.91
N LEU A 147 8.74 -15.31 -2.03
CA LEU A 147 9.01 -16.30 -0.99
C LEU A 147 8.17 -16.09 0.27
N ARG A 148 7.40 -14.99 0.33
CA ARG A 148 6.57 -14.58 1.47
C ARG A 148 7.39 -14.47 2.75
N ARG A 149 8.54 -13.78 2.65
CA ARG A 149 9.50 -13.58 3.75
C ARG A 149 9.70 -12.10 4.01
N ILE A 150 9.92 -11.78 5.27
CA ILE A 150 10.30 -10.45 5.74
C ILE A 150 11.57 -10.59 6.57
N GLY A 151 12.60 -9.81 6.22
CA GLY A 151 13.84 -9.74 6.97
C GLY A 151 13.68 -8.85 8.21
N GLU A 152 14.71 -8.84 9.07
CA GLU A 152 14.67 -8.10 10.33
C GLU A 152 14.46 -6.60 10.13
N ARG A 153 15.09 -5.99 9.12
CA ARG A 153 14.92 -4.56 8.87
C ARG A 153 13.50 -4.24 8.41
N GLY A 154 12.90 -5.12 7.63
CA GLY A 154 11.51 -5.00 7.19
C GLY A 154 10.55 -5.13 8.37
N LYS A 155 10.76 -6.10 9.27
CA LYS A 155 9.91 -6.31 10.45
C LYS A 155 9.79 -5.07 11.33
N TYR A 156 10.88 -4.31 11.47
CA TYR A 156 10.93 -3.10 12.28
C TYR A 156 10.78 -1.80 11.47
N GLY A 157 10.27 -1.89 10.23
CA GLY A 157 10.00 -0.70 9.41
C GLY A 157 11.23 0.17 9.13
N GLY A 158 12.43 -0.44 9.12
CA GLY A 158 13.71 0.25 8.93
C GLY A 158 14.35 0.77 10.21
N GLN A 159 13.69 0.62 11.36
CA GLN A 159 14.19 1.03 12.67
C GLN A 159 14.84 -0.13 13.42
N THR A 160 15.49 0.17 14.54
CA THR A 160 15.98 -0.86 15.46
C THR A 160 14.84 -1.42 16.30
N ALA A 161 14.95 -2.67 16.75
CA ALA A 161 13.96 -3.27 17.65
C ALA A 161 13.74 -2.43 18.93
N SER A 162 14.80 -1.77 19.41
CA SER A 162 14.77 -0.90 20.59
C SER A 162 13.97 0.39 20.40
N ALA A 163 13.58 0.74 19.18
CA ALA A 163 12.73 1.89 18.91
C ALA A 163 11.25 1.61 19.27
N PHE A 164 10.88 0.34 19.44
CA PHE A 164 9.52 -0.08 19.79
C PHE A 164 9.44 -0.37 21.29
N LEU A 165 8.27 -0.07 21.88
CA LEU A 165 7.99 -0.43 23.26
C LEU A 165 7.97 -1.97 23.39
N SER A 166 8.54 -2.50 24.47
CA SER A 166 8.35 -3.91 24.80
C SER A 166 6.89 -4.15 25.23
N ASP A 167 6.42 -5.39 25.09
CA ASP A 167 5.06 -5.81 25.45
C ASP A 167 4.67 -5.54 26.92
N ASP A 168 5.61 -5.11 27.75
CA ASP A 168 5.43 -4.79 29.18
C ASP A 168 4.76 -3.43 29.43
N HIS A 169 4.42 -2.68 28.38
CA HIS A 169 3.85 -1.32 28.48
C HIS A 169 2.54 -1.16 27.71
N ASN A 170 1.66 -2.16 27.74
CA ASN A 170 0.27 -1.97 27.34
C ASN A 170 -0.46 -1.10 28.39
N ILE A 171 -0.80 0.13 28.00
CA ILE A 171 -1.72 1.03 28.70
C ILE A 171 -3.16 0.59 28.41
#